data_AF-A0A094G2H6-F1
#
_entry.id   AF-A0A094G2H6-F1
#
_cell.length_a   1.000
_cell.length_b   1.000
_cell.length_c   1.000
_cell.angle_alpha   90.00
_cell.angle_beta   90.00
_cell.angle_gamma   90.00
#
_symmetry.space_group_name_H-M   'P 1'
#
loop_
_entity.id
_entity.type
_entity.pdbx_description
1 polymer ?
#
loop_
_entity_poly.entity_id
_entity_poly.type
_entity_poly.pdbx_seq_one_letter_code
_entity_poly.pdbx_strand_id
1 'polypeptide(L)'
;ILMAYRFMPSCIKSWKEALFMGYFGPIGIGAVFYIEHTKHLFPEKGEAGDAEVNNLTAVMVPVVYWLVLFSIVVHGLSIPSLNLIYKWRGVPTIQEEDPTEILVLSNNTVLPKNSRENPNRKSVLVHNRFSVAPRMNISEPTQVARWDAVGDRQQFVKRDSLDSIDLEKLHQIA
;
A
#
# COMPACT_ATOMS: atom_id res chain seq x y z
N ILE A 1 -7.71 -18.87 -10.62
CA ILE A 1 -7.77 -18.23 -9.29
C ILE A 1 -9.10 -18.49 -8.58
N LEU A 2 -10.26 -18.13 -9.16
CA LEU A 2 -11.56 -18.23 -8.47
C LEU A 2 -12.00 -19.67 -8.09
N MET A 3 -11.56 -20.69 -8.83
CA MET A 3 -11.77 -22.09 -8.45
C MET A 3 -10.75 -22.60 -7.41
N ALA A 4 -9.56 -22.02 -7.37
CA ALA A 4 -8.41 -22.53 -6.62
C ALA A 4 -8.06 -21.72 -5.37
N TYR A 5 -8.72 -20.59 -5.10
CA TYR A 5 -8.37 -19.71 -3.98
C TYR A 5 -8.49 -20.40 -2.61
N ARG A 6 -9.34 -21.44 -2.51
CA ARG A 6 -9.49 -22.28 -1.31
C ARG A 6 -8.17 -22.96 -0.90
N PHE A 7 -7.26 -23.20 -1.83
CA PHE A 7 -5.94 -23.80 -1.57
C PHE A 7 -4.88 -22.79 -1.10
N MET A 8 -5.15 -21.48 -1.22
CA MET A 8 -4.24 -20.41 -0.81
C MET A 8 -4.89 -19.47 0.22
N PRO A 9 -5.34 -19.99 1.39
CA PRO A 9 -6.07 -19.20 2.38
C PRO A 9 -5.21 -18.09 3.02
N SER A 10 -3.89 -18.22 3.00
CA SER A 10 -2.96 -17.19 3.51
C SER A 10 -2.97 -15.92 2.65
N CYS A 11 -3.30 -16.04 1.35
CA CYS A 11 -3.27 -14.93 0.41
C CYS A 11 -4.66 -14.37 0.11
N ILE A 12 -5.68 -15.24 0.02
CA ILE A 12 -7.02 -14.86 -0.42
C ILE A 12 -8.05 -15.40 0.58
N LYS A 13 -8.71 -14.51 1.30
CA LYS A 13 -9.68 -14.85 2.35
C LYS A 13 -11.11 -14.87 1.81
N SER A 14 -11.42 -14.02 0.84
CA SER A 14 -12.77 -13.87 0.30
C SER A 14 -12.84 -14.10 -1.22
N TRP A 15 -14.03 -14.50 -1.70
CA TRP A 15 -14.27 -14.66 -3.15
C TRP A 15 -14.13 -13.33 -3.91
N LYS A 16 -14.41 -12.21 -3.23
CA LYS A 16 -14.24 -10.85 -3.78
C LYS A 16 -12.77 -10.52 -4.01
N GLU A 17 -11.90 -10.86 -3.05
CA GLU A 17 -10.45 -10.75 -3.21
C GLU A 17 -9.93 -11.65 -4.34
N ALA A 18 -10.44 -12.89 -4.46
CA ALA A 18 -10.09 -13.77 -5.57
C ALA A 18 -10.47 -13.17 -6.94
N LEU A 19 -11.66 -12.58 -7.04
CA LEU A 19 -12.13 -11.93 -8.27
C LEU A 19 -11.29 -10.70 -8.59
N PHE A 20 -10.98 -9.87 -7.59
CA PHE A 20 -10.09 -8.71 -7.74
C PHE A 20 -8.71 -9.14 -8.22
N MET A 21 -8.08 -10.09 -7.53
CA MET A 21 -6.74 -10.56 -7.87
C MET A 21 -6.68 -11.21 -9.25
N GLY A 22 -7.72 -11.95 -9.65
CA GLY A 22 -7.83 -12.52 -10.99
C GLY A 22 -8.01 -11.45 -12.07
N TYR A 23 -8.83 -10.43 -11.82
CA TYR A 23 -9.04 -9.32 -12.74
C TYR A 23 -7.75 -8.50 -12.94
N PHE A 24 -6.93 -8.31 -11.91
CA PHE A 24 -5.68 -7.56 -12.05
C PHE A 24 -4.47 -8.40 -12.53
N GLY A 25 -4.72 -9.58 -13.11
CA GLY A 25 -3.70 -10.40 -13.79
C GLY A 25 -3.79 -10.31 -15.31
N PRO A 26 -3.35 -9.21 -15.95
CA PRO A 26 -3.40 -9.07 -17.40
C PRO A 26 -2.44 -10.06 -18.10
N ILE A 27 -2.85 -10.51 -19.29
CA ILE A 27 -1.95 -11.17 -20.24
C ILE A 27 -0.99 -10.10 -20.78
N GLY A 28 0.32 -10.35 -20.70
CA GLY A 28 1.36 -9.36 -21.01
C GLY A 28 2.50 -9.90 -21.87
N ILE A 29 3.70 -9.35 -21.67
CA ILE A 29 4.90 -9.63 -22.49
C ILE A 29 5.28 -11.11 -22.53
N GLY A 30 4.99 -11.89 -21.49
CA GLY A 30 5.26 -13.32 -21.47
C GLY A 30 4.55 -14.07 -22.61
N ALA A 31 3.31 -13.70 -22.94
CA ALA A 31 2.59 -14.32 -24.06
C ALA A 31 3.24 -13.98 -25.41
N VAL A 32 3.77 -12.76 -25.55
CA VAL A 32 4.52 -12.33 -26.74
C VAL A 32 5.86 -13.05 -26.85
N PHE A 33 6.54 -13.28 -25.72
CA PHE A 33 7.77 -14.08 -25.72
C PHE A 33 7.50 -15.53 -26.14
N TYR A 34 6.44 -16.16 -25.62
CA TYR A 34 6.08 -17.52 -26.01
C TYR A 34 5.67 -17.63 -27.48
N ILE A 35 4.92 -16.66 -28.01
CA ILE A 35 4.54 -16.70 -29.44
C ILE A 35 5.76 -16.56 -30.34
N GLU A 36 6.70 -15.69 -29.97
CA GLU A 36 7.94 -15.51 -30.72
C GLU A 36 8.83 -16.76 -30.65
N HIS A 37 8.97 -17.35 -29.46
CA HIS A 37 9.68 -18.61 -29.32
C HIS A 37 9.04 -19.74 -30.14
N THR A 38 7.71 -19.77 -30.21
CA THR A 38 6.97 -20.80 -30.93
C THR A 38 7.14 -20.66 -32.44
N LYS A 39 7.28 -19.44 -32.98
CA LYS A 39 7.61 -19.24 -34.41
C LYS A 39 8.93 -19.88 -34.82
N HIS A 40 9.89 -20.02 -33.92
CA HIS A 40 11.15 -20.72 -34.21
C HIS A 40 11.02 -22.24 -34.22
N LEU A 41 9.97 -22.79 -33.62
CA LEU A 41 9.74 -24.23 -33.50
C LEU A 41 8.85 -24.78 -34.62
N PHE A 42 8.02 -23.94 -35.25
CA PHE A 42 7.11 -24.32 -36.33
C PHE A 42 7.59 -23.79 -37.69
N PRO A 43 7.27 -24.48 -38.80
CA PRO A 43 7.55 -23.99 -40.15
C PRO A 43 6.89 -22.63 -40.39
N GLU A 44 7.42 -21.84 -41.32
CA GLU A 44 6.75 -20.60 -41.71
C GLU A 44 5.38 -20.90 -42.35
N LYS A 45 4.52 -19.88 -42.38
CA LYS A 45 3.13 -20.03 -42.85
C LYS A 45 3.09 -20.62 -44.26
N GLY A 46 2.47 -21.80 -44.41
CA GLY A 46 2.31 -22.46 -45.71
C GLY A 46 3.41 -23.48 -46.04
N GLU A 47 4.43 -23.62 -45.19
CA GLU A 47 5.52 -24.57 -45.39
C GLU A 47 5.28 -25.93 -44.71
N ALA A 48 4.30 -26.01 -43.81
CA ALA A 48 3.93 -27.31 -43.22
C ALA A 48 3.21 -28.17 -44.27
N GLY A 49 3.55 -29.47 -44.31
CA GLY A 49 2.84 -30.43 -45.16
C GLY A 49 1.36 -30.64 -44.77
N ASP A 50 1.00 -30.22 -43.55
CA ASP A 50 -0.34 -30.37 -42.98
C ASP A 50 -1.11 -29.05 -42.95
N ALA A 51 -2.31 -29.05 -43.52
CA ALA A 51 -3.20 -27.88 -43.55
C ALA A 51 -3.59 -27.38 -42.15
N GLU A 52 -3.70 -28.29 -41.18
CA GLU A 52 -4.04 -27.97 -39.79
C GLU A 52 -2.94 -27.16 -39.11
N VAL A 53 -1.67 -27.54 -39.30
CA VAL A 53 -0.50 -26.84 -38.76
C VAL A 53 -0.39 -25.45 -39.39
N ASN A 54 -0.59 -25.34 -40.71
CA ASN A 54 -0.56 -24.06 -41.40
C ASN A 54 -1.65 -23.10 -40.89
N ASN A 55 -2.86 -23.60 -40.63
CA ASN A 55 -3.92 -22.79 -40.08
C ASN A 55 -3.59 -22.32 -38.66
N LEU A 56 -3.08 -23.22 -37.81
CA LEU A 56 -2.67 -22.89 -36.44
C LEU A 56 -1.59 -21.81 -36.40
N THR A 57 -0.51 -21.95 -37.17
CA THR A 57 0.58 -20.97 -37.25
C THR A 57 0.10 -19.63 -37.85
N ALA A 58 -0.88 -19.68 -38.76
CA ALA A 58 -1.48 -18.47 -39.32
C ALA A 58 -2.27 -17.65 -38.29
N VAL A 59 -3.04 -18.32 -37.42
CA VAL A 59 -3.94 -17.66 -36.46
C VAL A 59 -3.30 -17.33 -35.12
N MET A 60 -2.27 -18.07 -34.69
CA MET A 60 -1.71 -17.89 -33.34
C MET A 60 -1.20 -16.47 -33.08
N VAL A 61 -0.50 -15.90 -34.06
CA VAL A 61 0.12 -14.57 -33.97
C VAL A 61 -0.92 -13.45 -33.84
N PRO A 62 -1.89 -13.31 -34.77
CA PRO A 62 -2.90 -12.26 -34.65
C PRO A 62 -3.77 -12.42 -33.40
N VAL A 63 -4.10 -13.65 -33.00
CA VAL A 63 -4.91 -13.90 -31.79
C VAL A 63 -4.18 -13.47 -30.52
N VAL A 64 -2.92 -13.88 -30.35
CA VAL A 64 -2.15 -13.55 -29.14
C VAL A 64 -1.92 -12.04 -29.03
N TYR A 65 -1.55 -11.36 -30.12
CA TYR A 65 -1.39 -9.90 -30.11
C TYR A 65 -2.70 -9.18 -29.80
N TRP A 66 -3.83 -9.65 -30.35
CA TRP A 66 -5.13 -9.07 -30.03
C TRP A 66 -5.50 -9.24 -28.57
N LEU A 67 -5.29 -10.44 -27.99
CA LEU A 67 -5.53 -10.71 -26.57
C LEU A 67 -4.67 -9.83 -25.66
N VAL A 68 -3.39 -9.66 -25.98
CA VAL A 68 -2.48 -8.82 -25.21
C VAL A 68 -2.89 -7.34 -25.29
N LEU A 69 -3.19 -6.84 -26.49
CA LEU A 69 -3.64 -5.46 -26.69
C LEU A 69 -4.92 -5.17 -25.91
N PHE A 70 -5.93 -6.02 -26.07
CA PHE A 70 -7.21 -5.87 -25.38
C PHE A 70 -7.05 -5.94 -23.86
N SER A 71 -6.23 -6.88 -23.37
CA SER A 71 -5.87 -7.00 -21.96
C SER A 71 -5.25 -5.71 -21.42
N ILE A 72 -4.24 -5.15 -22.10
CA ILE A 72 -3.60 -3.89 -21.67
C ILE A 72 -4.59 -2.74 -21.64
N VAL A 73 -5.48 -2.63 -22.64
CA VAL A 73 -6.48 -1.56 -22.68
C VAL A 73 -7.49 -1.70 -21.55
N VAL A 74 -8.13 -2.87 -21.38
CA VAL A 74 -9.18 -3.07 -20.37
C VAL A 74 -8.61 -3.01 -18.95
N HIS A 75 -7.49 -3.69 -18.69
CA HIS A 75 -6.88 -3.69 -17.36
C HIS A 75 -6.19 -2.36 -17.06
N GLY A 76 -5.49 -1.76 -18.03
CA GLY A 76 -4.83 -0.46 -17.87
C GLY A 76 -5.81 0.69 -17.62
N LEU A 77 -6.99 0.67 -18.24
CA LEU A 77 -8.02 1.68 -18.03
C LEU A 77 -8.87 1.44 -16.77
N SER A 78 -8.76 0.28 -16.12
CA SER A 78 -9.60 -0.04 -14.96
C SER A 78 -9.35 0.89 -13.76
N ILE A 79 -8.08 1.16 -13.42
CA ILE A 79 -7.70 2.05 -12.32
C ILE A 79 -8.16 3.51 -12.54
N PRO A 80 -7.88 4.16 -13.69
CA PRO A 80 -8.37 5.51 -13.93
C PRO A 80 -9.91 5.55 -14.01
N SER A 81 -10.56 4.52 -14.55
CA SER A 81 -12.03 4.43 -14.57
C SER A 81 -12.61 4.35 -13.15
N LEU A 82 -12.05 3.51 -12.29
CA LEU A 82 -12.47 3.42 -10.88
C LEU A 82 -12.28 4.76 -10.15
N ASN A 83 -11.15 5.43 -10.37
CA ASN A 83 -10.89 6.76 -9.80
C ASN A 83 -11.93 7.79 -10.28
N LEU A 84 -12.26 7.78 -11.58
CA LEU A 84 -13.30 8.67 -12.12
C LEU A 84 -14.67 8.41 -11.50
N ILE A 85 -15.04 7.13 -11.33
CA ILE A 85 -16.30 6.74 -10.67
C ILE A 85 -16.32 7.19 -9.20
N TYR A 86 -15.22 7.02 -8.46
CA TYR A 86 -15.14 7.46 -7.08
C TYR A 86 -15.26 8.97 -6.93
N LYS A 87 -14.63 9.74 -7.84
CA LYS A 87 -14.81 11.20 -7.90
C LYS A 87 -16.25 11.58 -8.21
N TRP A 88 -16.86 10.92 -9.19
CA TRP A 88 -18.25 11.21 -9.57
C TRP A 88 -19.25 10.87 -8.47
N ARG A 89 -19.02 9.79 -7.72
CA ARG A 89 -19.84 9.40 -6.57
C ARG A 89 -19.56 10.19 -5.29
N GLY A 90 -18.65 11.15 -5.31
CA GLY A 90 -18.30 11.96 -4.15
C GLY A 90 -17.75 11.13 -2.98
N VAL A 91 -17.11 9.98 -3.25
CA VAL A 91 -16.54 9.14 -2.20
C VAL A 91 -15.41 9.94 -1.53
N PRO A 92 -15.45 10.15 -0.21
CA PRO A 92 -14.38 10.86 0.48
C PRO A 92 -13.09 10.10 0.24
N THR A 93 -12.11 10.77 -0.35
CA THR A 93 -10.76 10.21 -0.44
C THR A 93 -10.29 9.98 0.99
N ILE A 94 -9.72 8.80 1.28
CA ILE A 94 -9.22 8.50 2.62
C ILE A 94 -8.24 9.61 3.01
N GLN A 95 -8.69 10.48 3.91
CA GLN A 95 -7.87 11.51 4.51
C GLN A 95 -7.22 10.83 5.70
N GLU A 96 -5.90 10.78 5.74
CA GLU A 96 -5.23 10.39 6.97
C GLU A 96 -5.52 11.47 8.00
N GLU A 97 -6.32 11.11 9.01
CA GLU A 97 -6.81 12.03 10.03
C GLU A 97 -5.68 12.55 10.91
N ASP A 98 -4.56 11.82 11.05
CA ASP A 98 -3.44 12.26 11.89
C ASP A 98 -2.07 11.94 11.26
N PRO A 99 -1.16 12.92 11.15
CA PRO A 99 0.23 12.65 10.82
C PRO A 99 0.90 11.90 11.97
N THR A 100 1.66 10.86 11.64
CA THR A 100 2.40 10.08 12.63
C THR A 100 3.59 10.90 13.11
N GLU A 101 3.55 11.36 14.36
CA GLU A 101 4.73 11.91 15.00
C GLU A 101 5.67 10.77 15.42
N ILE A 102 6.94 10.91 15.06
CA ILE A 102 8.02 10.05 15.53
C ILE A 102 8.98 10.88 16.36
N LEU A 103 9.47 10.32 17.46
CA LEU A 103 10.52 10.95 18.24
C LEU A 103 11.84 10.89 17.49
N VAL A 104 12.55 12.01 17.43
CA VAL A 104 13.88 12.06 16.83
C VAL A 104 14.88 11.65 17.89
N LEU A 105 15.46 10.47 17.72
CA LEU A 105 16.44 9.92 18.66
C LEU A 105 17.85 10.50 18.48
N SER A 106 18.12 11.20 17.36
CA SER A 106 19.44 11.76 17.06
C SER A 106 19.35 13.09 16.31
N ASN A 107 20.14 14.07 16.77
CA ASN A 107 20.23 15.41 16.16
C ASN A 107 20.87 15.42 14.75
N ASN A 108 21.44 14.30 14.29
CA ASN A 108 22.10 14.22 12.98
C ASN A 108 21.31 13.36 11.97
N THR A 109 20.08 12.98 12.29
CA THR A 109 19.25 12.20 11.38
C THR A 109 18.62 13.12 10.34
N VAL A 110 18.86 12.83 9.07
CA VAL A 110 18.22 13.55 7.96
C VAL A 110 16.71 13.34 7.98
N LEU A 111 15.97 14.43 7.90
CA LEU A 111 14.51 14.41 7.89
C LEU A 111 14.00 13.87 6.55
N PRO A 112 13.07 12.90 6.53
CA PRO A 112 12.45 12.47 5.29
C PRO A 112 11.65 13.65 4.68
N LYS A 113 11.64 13.73 3.35
CA LYS A 113 11.12 14.90 2.59
C LYS A 113 9.64 15.22 2.87
N ASN A 114 8.88 14.22 3.28
CA ASN A 114 7.47 14.28 3.68
C ASN A 114 7.29 14.50 5.19
N SER A 115 8.26 15.12 5.87
CA SER A 115 8.18 15.38 7.30
C SER A 115 8.49 16.82 7.66
N ARG A 116 7.99 17.26 8.82
CA ARG A 116 8.28 18.57 9.40
C ARG A 116 8.76 18.38 10.84
N GLU A 117 9.84 19.05 11.18
CA GLU A 117 10.36 19.06 12.55
C GLU A 117 9.47 19.94 13.44
N ASN A 118 9.18 19.46 14.64
CA ASN A 118 8.57 20.24 15.70
C ASN A 118 9.70 20.75 16.63
N PRO A 119 10.10 22.04 16.53
CA PRO A 119 11.24 22.58 17.25
C PRO A 119 11.05 22.56 18.78
N ASN A 120 9.81 22.48 19.26
CA ASN A 120 9.52 22.46 20.69
C ASN A 120 9.60 21.06 21.32
N ARG A 121 9.63 19.97 20.53
CA ARG A 121 9.40 18.61 21.08
C ARG A 121 10.39 17.52 20.63
N LYS A 122 11.49 17.86 19.93
CA LYS A 122 12.42 16.87 19.35
C LYS A 122 11.68 15.73 18.61
N SER A 123 10.54 16.05 18.00
CA SER A 123 9.70 15.12 17.27
C SER A 123 9.56 15.58 15.84
N VAL A 124 9.34 14.62 14.96
CA VAL A 124 9.17 14.84 13.53
C VAL A 124 7.84 14.29 13.13
N LEU A 125 7.06 15.14 12.49
CA LEU A 125 5.73 14.85 12.03
C LEU A 125 5.85 14.31 10.61
N VAL A 126 5.64 13.00 10.45
CA VAL A 126 5.81 12.28 9.18
C VAL A 126 4.45 12.11 8.51
N HIS A 127 4.37 12.50 7.24
CA HIS A 127 3.15 12.35 6.46
C HIS A 127 3.19 11.09 5.57
N ASN A 128 2.16 10.26 5.70
CA ASN A 128 1.56 9.41 4.67
C ASN A 128 1.76 9.72 3.17
N ARG A 129 1.70 11.03 2.89
CA ARG A 129 1.38 11.57 1.57
C ARG A 129 2.64 12.14 0.92
N PHE A 130 3.10 11.49 -0.14
CA PHE A 130 4.23 11.95 -0.95
C PHE A 130 3.94 13.21 -1.78
N SER A 131 2.68 13.65 -1.86
CA SER A 131 2.27 14.86 -2.58
C SER A 131 1.42 15.77 -1.69
N VAL A 132 2.00 16.93 -1.35
CA VAL A 132 1.38 18.08 -0.68
C VAL A 132 0.98 17.79 0.78
N ALA A 133 1.46 18.55 1.76
CA ALA A 133 0.89 18.52 3.10
C ALA A 133 -0.33 19.46 3.16
N PRO A 134 -1.47 19.09 3.78
CA PRO A 134 -2.47 20.07 4.18
C PRO A 134 -1.82 21.10 5.12
N ARG A 135 -2.19 22.39 5.01
CA ARG A 135 -1.80 23.39 5.99
C ARG A 135 -2.55 23.09 7.30
N MET A 136 -1.92 22.36 8.21
CA MET A 136 -2.45 22.18 9.57
C MET A 136 -1.99 23.30 10.50
N ASN A 137 -2.89 23.75 11.37
CA ASN A 137 -2.55 24.56 12.54
C ASN A 137 -1.84 23.66 13.56
N ILE A 138 -0.59 23.99 13.87
CA ILE A 138 0.32 23.22 14.76
C ILE A 138 -0.13 23.31 16.25
N SER A 139 -1.30 23.87 16.54
CA SER A 139 -1.77 24.13 17.90
C SER A 139 -2.52 22.97 18.55
N GLU A 140 -2.96 21.96 17.80
CA GLU A 140 -3.68 20.82 18.37
C GLU A 140 -2.72 19.68 18.77
N PRO A 141 -2.91 19.08 19.97
CA PRO A 141 -2.06 17.99 20.43
C PRO A 141 -2.29 16.74 19.60
N THR A 142 -1.23 16.24 18.97
CA THR A 142 -1.18 14.97 18.24
C THR A 142 -1.40 13.76 19.16
N GLN A 143 -1.69 12.60 18.56
CA GLN A 143 -1.85 11.36 19.34
C GLN A 143 -0.62 11.05 20.20
N VAL A 144 0.60 11.31 19.73
CA VAL A 144 1.84 11.12 20.53
C VAL A 144 1.87 12.03 21.74
N ALA A 145 1.50 13.31 21.60
CA ALA A 145 1.33 14.21 22.74
C ALA A 145 0.26 13.73 23.74
N ARG A 146 -0.77 13.02 23.27
CA ARG A 146 -1.80 12.41 24.13
C ARG A 146 -1.22 11.27 24.98
N TRP A 147 -0.35 10.43 24.40
CA TRP A 147 0.30 9.33 25.10
C TRP A 147 1.36 9.83 26.09
N ASP A 148 2.18 10.81 25.70
CA ASP A 148 3.18 11.42 26.58
C ASP A 148 2.53 12.14 27.77
N ALA A 149 1.42 12.87 27.55
CA ALA A 149 0.68 13.51 28.63
C ALA A 149 0.01 12.52 29.61
N VAL A 150 -0.22 11.27 29.19
CA VAL A 150 -0.69 10.19 30.08
C VAL A 150 0.49 9.58 30.83
N GLY A 151 1.64 9.37 30.15
CA GLY A 151 2.88 8.89 30.76
C GLY A 151 3.42 9.83 31.84
N ASP A 152 3.49 11.14 31.55
CA ASP A 152 3.93 12.18 32.49
C ASP A 152 2.99 12.26 33.70
N ARG A 153 1.67 12.17 33.49
CA ARG A 153 0.70 12.14 34.61
C ARG A 153 0.91 10.92 35.50
N GLN A 154 1.14 9.74 34.94
CA GLN A 154 1.41 8.55 35.75
C GLN A 154 2.74 8.63 36.50
N GLN A 155 3.77 9.25 35.90
CA GLN A 155 5.05 9.47 36.58
C GLN A 155 4.94 10.49 37.72
N PHE A 156 4.18 11.57 37.52
CA PHE A 156 3.90 12.55 38.59
C PHE A 156 3.14 11.92 39.74
N VAL A 157 2.06 11.19 39.47
CA VAL A 157 1.29 10.47 40.50
C VAL A 157 2.17 9.47 41.25
N LYS A 158 3.07 8.77 40.55
CA LYS A 158 4.00 7.83 41.19
C LYS A 158 5.03 8.54 42.06
N ARG A 159 5.59 9.68 41.64
CA ARG A 159 6.51 10.49 42.46
C ARG A 159 5.82 11.02 43.71
N ASP A 160 4.65 11.63 43.57
CA ASP A 160 3.87 12.17 44.69
C ASP A 160 3.53 11.06 45.71
N SER A 161 3.22 9.84 45.23
CA SER A 161 2.99 8.69 46.10
C SER A 161 4.24 8.27 46.88
N LEU A 162 5.43 8.29 46.25
CA LEU A 162 6.68 7.91 46.90
C LEU A 162 7.10 8.96 47.94
N ASP A 163 6.96 10.24 47.62
CA ASP A 163 7.25 11.34 48.54
C ASP A 163 6.29 11.31 49.75
N SER A 164 5.02 10.97 49.54
CA SER A 164 4.07 10.81 50.64
C SER A 164 4.42 9.65 51.59
N ILE A 165 4.92 8.54 51.05
CA ILE A 165 5.33 7.35 51.83
C ILE A 165 6.59 7.65 52.65
N ASP A 166 7.55 8.39 52.08
CA ASP A 166 8.77 8.78 52.80
C ASP A 166 8.48 9.82 53.89
N LEU A 167 7.55 10.76 53.66
CA LEU A 167 7.10 11.70 54.69
C LEU A 167 6.37 10.99 55.85
N GLU A 168 5.53 9.99 55.56
CA GLU A 168 4.87 9.19 56.59
C GLU A 168 5.89 8.40 57.43
N LYS A 169 6.90 7.81 56.79
CA LYS A 169 7.97 7.09 57.50
C LYS A 169 8.82 8.02 58.35
N LEU A 170 9.12 9.23 57.87
CA LEU A 170 9.86 10.23 58.65
C LEU A 170 9.06 10.69 59.88
N HIS A 171 7.73 10.80 59.77
CA HIS A 171 6.87 11.18 60.88
C HIS A 171 6.72 10.07 61.95
N GLN A 172 6.96 8.80 61.60
CA GLN A 172 6.97 7.70 62.58
C GLN A 172 8.30 7.56 63.34
N ILE A 173 9.35 8.28 62.94
CA ILE A 173 10.70 8.18 63.51
C ILE A 173 11.04 9.41 64.39
N ALA A 174 10.20 10.45 64.39
CA ALA A 174 10.26 11.63 65.27
C ALA A 174 9.33 11.48 66.48
#